data_AF-A0A1H0DQS8-F1
#
_entry.id   AF-A0A1H0DQS8-F1
#
_cell.length_a   1.000
_cell.length_b   1.000
_cell.length_c   1.000
_cell.angle_alpha   90.00
_cell.angle_beta   90.00
_cell.angle_gamma   90.00
#
_symmetry.space_group_name_H-M   'P 1'
#
loop_
_entity.id
_entity.type
_entity.pdbx_description
1 polymer ?
#
loop_
_entity_poly.entity_id
_entity_poly.type
_entity_poly.pdbx_seq_one_letter_code
_entity_poly.pdbx_strand_id
1 'polypeptide(L)'
;MAEQQKKISTVGVGIADFSALPERTETTVIPVAAFDGVASRGVLYTRGGERTVVVVSHPRGDNSRHYAAPALLEAGYAFYSHQTRSLHNDIDCEHERLLLDLAAGLSHLKNKLGFENIVFLGNSGGASLLAFYQQQATRTPPDRLMDTAGGEPLDLNAVEMPSADGFVLLAAHPGQGPFMLTSIDPSVVDEDDPLATDPELDMYNAANGYRELPEPSKYSEGFLERYRAAQRARVARLDALARSLIADQKRNRQRMQDPGFADLPLEERSRITRRAVVGSYMVVHRTEADPAFLDLSLHAWKSTRKPGSILGPRPEETNYAPGGFGRVVTPRAWLSTWSGLSTRAKLLESVESIHVPLFVVNFTSDSLAFPDDNQTQFHASPAEDKAMHFVEADHFGLPLPQREQALRPIVEWLTPRFSAAPSN
;
A
#
# COMPACT_ATOMS: atom_id res chain seq x y z
N MET A 1 -14.68 14.97 16.07
CA MET A 1 -14.11 13.60 16.04
C MET A 1 -15.09 12.50 16.47
N ALA A 2 -15.80 12.61 17.61
CA ALA A 2 -16.64 11.51 18.11
C ALA A 2 -17.95 11.22 17.33
N GLU A 3 -18.49 12.19 16.57
CA GLU A 3 -19.83 12.08 15.98
C GLU A 3 -19.86 11.36 14.61
N GLN A 4 -18.76 11.42 13.85
CA GLN A 4 -18.63 10.78 12.54
C GLN A 4 -18.11 9.34 12.67
N GLN A 5 -17.24 9.08 13.64
CA GLN A 5 -16.84 7.72 14.05
C GLN A 5 -18.02 6.93 14.65
N LYS A 6 -18.99 7.62 15.28
CA LYS A 6 -20.22 7.01 15.80
C LYS A 6 -21.12 6.43 14.71
N LYS A 7 -21.13 7.00 13.50
CA LYS A 7 -22.04 6.56 12.42
C LYS A 7 -21.60 5.27 11.71
N ILE A 8 -20.35 4.85 11.86
CA ILE A 8 -19.85 3.55 11.33
C ILE A 8 -19.94 2.45 12.41
N SER A 9 -19.97 2.81 13.69
CA SER A 9 -19.92 1.85 14.80
C SER A 9 -21.25 1.17 15.17
N THR A 10 -22.36 1.45 14.47
CA THR A 10 -23.68 1.00 14.93
C THR A 10 -23.95 -0.50 14.80
N VAL A 11 -23.06 -1.28 14.17
CA VAL A 11 -23.06 -2.75 14.25
C VAL A 11 -21.62 -3.29 14.14
N GLY A 12 -20.74 -3.06 15.12
CA GLY A 12 -19.50 -3.87 15.35
C GLY A 12 -18.54 -4.25 14.19
N VAL A 13 -18.73 -3.72 12.98
CA VAL A 13 -18.07 -4.11 11.74
C VAL A 13 -17.06 -3.00 11.41
N GLY A 14 -15.79 -3.36 11.29
CA GLY A 14 -14.72 -2.45 10.93
C GLY A 14 -14.91 -1.79 9.55
N ILE A 15 -14.13 -0.75 9.27
CA ILE A 15 -14.24 0.05 8.04
C ILE A 15 -14.11 -0.80 6.76
N ALA A 16 -13.30 -1.86 6.78
CA ALA A 16 -13.13 -2.79 5.66
C ALA A 16 -13.70 -4.20 5.94
N ASP A 17 -14.73 -4.31 6.78
CA ASP A 17 -15.25 -5.57 7.29
C ASP A 17 -16.64 -5.92 6.70
N PHE A 18 -17.07 -7.18 6.82
CA PHE A 18 -18.40 -7.66 6.51
C PHE A 18 -19.22 -7.97 7.77
N SER A 19 -20.55 -7.88 7.68
CA SER A 19 -21.47 -8.21 8.78
C SER A 19 -21.80 -9.69 8.90
N ALA A 20 -21.88 -10.40 7.77
CA ALA A 20 -22.23 -11.81 7.71
C ALA A 20 -21.50 -12.50 6.54
N LEU A 21 -21.36 -13.82 6.65
CA LEU A 21 -20.91 -14.69 5.57
C LEU A 21 -22.09 -15.51 5.04
N PRO A 22 -22.04 -15.95 3.77
CA PRO A 22 -23.04 -16.87 3.24
C PRO A 22 -23.08 -18.18 4.03
N GLU A 23 -24.24 -18.83 4.07
CA GLU A 23 -24.37 -20.12 4.73
C GLU A 23 -23.39 -21.15 4.17
N ARG A 24 -22.94 -22.05 5.06
CA ARG A 24 -21.96 -23.13 4.77
C ARG A 24 -20.56 -22.64 4.38
N THR A 25 -20.22 -21.39 4.70
CA THR A 25 -18.84 -20.91 4.58
C THR A 25 -17.95 -21.56 5.64
N GLU A 26 -16.93 -22.28 5.20
CA GLU A 26 -15.81 -22.75 6.03
C GLU A 26 -14.71 -21.68 6.04
N THR A 27 -14.09 -21.48 7.20
CA THR A 27 -12.96 -20.54 7.37
C THR A 27 -11.76 -21.30 7.91
N THR A 28 -10.67 -21.31 7.15
CA THR A 28 -9.42 -22.01 7.51
C THR A 28 -8.28 -21.01 7.64
N VAL A 29 -7.58 -21.03 8.78
CA VAL A 29 -6.33 -20.28 8.94
C VAL A 29 -5.17 -21.16 8.46
N ILE A 30 -4.47 -20.68 7.44
CA ILE A 30 -3.35 -21.37 6.81
C ILE A 30 -2.05 -20.72 7.32
N PRO A 31 -1.25 -21.40 8.16
CA PRO A 31 0.09 -20.93 8.48
C PRO A 31 0.97 -21.03 7.24
N VAL A 32 1.76 -19.99 7.00
CA VAL A 32 2.69 -19.91 5.86
C VAL A 32 4.07 -19.62 6.41
N ALA A 33 5.09 -20.26 5.83
CA ALA A 33 6.48 -19.89 6.08
C ALA A 33 7.07 -19.46 4.74
N ALA A 34 7.58 -18.23 4.69
CA ALA A 34 8.29 -17.71 3.54
C ALA A 34 9.62 -18.45 3.33
N PHE A 35 10.21 -18.30 2.14
CA PHE A 35 11.47 -18.96 1.78
C PHE A 35 12.63 -18.63 2.73
N ASP A 36 12.62 -17.43 3.31
CA ASP A 36 13.60 -16.98 4.31
C ASP A 36 13.28 -17.46 5.75
N GLY A 37 12.30 -18.35 5.90
CA GLY A 37 11.91 -18.95 7.18
C GLY A 37 11.00 -18.09 8.05
N VAL A 38 10.65 -16.88 7.61
CA VAL A 38 9.74 -16.00 8.36
C VAL A 38 8.31 -16.50 8.26
N ALA A 39 7.63 -16.60 9.40
CA ALA A 39 6.25 -17.04 9.47
C ALA A 39 5.27 -15.91 9.15
N SER A 40 4.25 -16.24 8.38
CA SER A 40 3.07 -15.42 8.10
C SER A 40 1.82 -16.33 8.10
N ARG A 41 0.66 -15.82 7.68
CA ARG A 41 -0.56 -16.65 7.59
C ARG A 41 -1.52 -16.11 6.55
N GLY A 42 -2.48 -16.92 6.15
CA GLY A 42 -3.66 -16.41 5.46
C GLY A 42 -4.95 -17.02 6.01
N VAL A 43 -6.06 -16.40 5.66
CA VAL A 43 -7.40 -16.88 6.00
C VAL A 43 -8.12 -17.22 4.70
N LEU A 44 -8.44 -18.50 4.52
CA LEU A 44 -9.15 -19.03 3.38
C LEU A 44 -10.63 -19.22 3.74
N TYR A 45 -11.51 -18.73 2.88
CA TYR A 45 -12.95 -18.91 2.94
C TYR A 45 -13.41 -19.70 1.73
N THR A 46 -14.20 -20.75 1.97
CA THR A 46 -14.74 -21.65 0.93
C THR A 46 -16.14 -22.12 1.31
N ARG A 47 -16.93 -22.51 0.31
CA ARG A 47 -18.25 -23.14 0.42
C ARG A 47 -18.29 -24.51 -0.29
N GLY A 48 -17.19 -24.91 -0.94
CA GLY A 48 -16.98 -26.21 -1.56
C GLY A 48 -17.10 -26.16 -3.08
N GLY A 49 -16.17 -26.82 -3.77
CA GLY A 49 -16.17 -26.97 -5.24
C GLY A 49 -15.56 -25.79 -6.01
N GLU A 50 -15.04 -24.77 -5.33
CA GLU A 50 -14.39 -23.63 -5.99
C GLU A 50 -13.07 -24.05 -6.64
N ARG A 51 -12.90 -23.70 -7.92
CA ARG A 51 -11.66 -23.90 -8.69
C ARG A 51 -10.82 -22.63 -8.79
N THR A 52 -11.44 -21.49 -8.51
CA THR A 52 -10.86 -20.15 -8.59
C THR A 52 -10.84 -19.52 -7.21
N VAL A 53 -9.70 -18.96 -6.81
CA VAL A 53 -9.54 -18.21 -5.56
C VAL A 53 -9.21 -16.74 -5.85
N VAL A 54 -9.97 -15.85 -5.22
CA VAL A 54 -9.68 -14.41 -5.23
C VAL A 54 -8.82 -14.08 -4.02
N VAL A 55 -7.63 -13.53 -4.27
CA VAL A 55 -6.63 -13.24 -3.26
C VAL A 55 -6.55 -11.74 -2.99
N VAL A 56 -6.67 -11.38 -1.72
CA VAL A 56 -6.40 -10.04 -1.21
C VAL A 56 -5.19 -10.08 -0.30
N SER A 57 -4.36 -9.05 -0.34
CA SER A 57 -3.34 -8.80 0.68
C SER A 57 -3.13 -7.29 0.82
N HIS A 58 -2.70 -6.86 2.00
CA HIS A 58 -2.30 -5.49 2.26
C HIS A 58 -0.93 -5.51 2.93
N PRO A 59 -0.03 -4.54 2.68
CA PRO A 59 1.30 -4.54 3.28
C PRO A 59 1.31 -4.66 4.80
N ARG A 60 0.30 -4.10 5.46
CA ARG A 60 0.23 -3.98 6.94
C ARG A 60 -1.18 -4.02 7.53
N GLY A 61 -2.21 -4.08 6.68
CA GLY A 61 -3.61 -3.93 7.09
C GLY A 61 -4.25 -5.29 7.22
N ASP A 62 -5.08 -5.48 8.25
CA ASP A 62 -5.81 -6.73 8.38
C ASP A 62 -6.99 -6.77 7.40
N ASN A 63 -6.82 -7.51 6.31
CA ASN A 63 -7.88 -7.78 5.34
C ASN A 63 -8.50 -9.17 5.51
N SER A 64 -8.34 -9.83 6.67
CA SER A 64 -8.88 -11.18 6.89
C SER A 64 -10.40 -11.21 6.72
N ARG A 65 -11.06 -10.12 7.13
CA ARG A 65 -12.50 -9.95 7.01
C ARG A 65 -12.91 -8.98 5.89
N HIS A 66 -12.14 -8.91 4.80
CA HIS A 66 -12.39 -7.95 3.74
C HIS A 66 -13.83 -8.03 3.20
N TYR A 67 -14.50 -6.89 3.07
CA TYR A 67 -15.92 -6.77 2.69
C TYR A 67 -16.30 -7.40 1.34
N ALA A 68 -15.33 -7.69 0.46
CA ALA A 68 -15.58 -8.40 -0.80
C ALA A 68 -15.87 -9.90 -0.61
N ALA A 69 -15.45 -10.50 0.51
CA ALA A 69 -15.53 -11.95 0.69
C ALA A 69 -16.96 -12.52 0.53
N PRO A 70 -18.02 -11.95 1.14
CA PRO A 70 -19.38 -12.49 0.99
C PRO A 70 -19.84 -12.55 -0.47
N ALA A 71 -19.70 -11.45 -1.22
CA ALA A 71 -20.16 -11.38 -2.61
C ALA A 71 -19.42 -12.36 -3.53
N LEU A 72 -18.12 -12.58 -3.28
CA LEU A 72 -17.30 -13.53 -4.04
C LEU A 72 -17.68 -14.98 -3.72
N LEU A 73 -17.94 -15.29 -2.45
CA LEU A 73 -18.39 -16.62 -2.01
C LEU A 73 -19.81 -16.94 -2.51
N GLU A 74 -20.71 -15.96 -2.56
CA GLU A 74 -22.04 -16.13 -3.18
C GLU A 74 -21.94 -16.42 -4.67
N ALA A 75 -20.97 -15.79 -5.35
CA ALA A 75 -20.69 -15.99 -6.75
C ALA A 75 -19.89 -17.27 -7.07
N GLY A 76 -19.58 -18.11 -6.07
CA GLY A 76 -18.89 -19.39 -6.26
C GLY A 76 -17.37 -19.29 -6.38
N TYR A 77 -16.76 -18.23 -5.88
CA TYR A 77 -15.30 -18.07 -5.81
C TYR A 77 -14.80 -18.23 -4.36
N ALA A 78 -13.68 -18.92 -4.18
CA ALA A 78 -13.02 -18.94 -2.89
C ALA A 78 -12.40 -17.57 -2.62
N PHE A 79 -12.30 -17.18 -1.35
CA PHE A 79 -11.67 -15.94 -0.95
C PHE A 79 -10.49 -16.21 -0.03
N TYR A 80 -9.31 -15.69 -0.36
CA TYR A 80 -8.13 -15.83 0.46
C TYR A 80 -7.54 -14.47 0.81
N SER A 81 -7.40 -14.22 2.11
CA SER A 81 -6.72 -13.04 2.61
C SER A 81 -5.34 -13.43 3.13
N HIS A 82 -4.28 -13.01 2.44
CA HIS A 82 -2.91 -13.23 2.89
C HIS A 82 -2.47 -12.10 3.82
N GLN A 83 -2.05 -12.46 5.03
CA GLN A 83 -1.46 -11.57 6.01
C GLN A 83 0.05 -11.67 5.92
N THR A 84 0.68 -10.57 5.55
CA THR A 84 2.15 -10.50 5.47
C THR A 84 2.78 -10.52 6.86
N ARG A 85 4.11 -10.68 6.92
CA ARG A 85 4.91 -10.53 8.14
C ARG A 85 4.81 -9.14 8.80
N SER A 86 4.25 -8.16 8.09
CA SER A 86 4.13 -6.77 8.52
C SER A 86 2.73 -6.38 8.98
N LEU A 87 1.85 -7.35 9.31
CA LEU A 87 0.54 -7.08 9.89
C LEU A 87 0.66 -6.14 11.11
N HIS A 88 0.00 -4.98 11.03
CA HIS A 88 0.04 -3.89 12.01
C HIS A 88 1.44 -3.34 12.33
N ASN A 89 2.43 -3.61 11.48
CA ASN A 89 3.78 -3.11 11.62
C ASN A 89 4.14 -2.17 10.47
N ASP A 90 4.08 -0.88 10.74
CA ASP A 90 4.55 0.14 9.78
C ASP A 90 6.05 0.42 9.89
N ILE A 91 6.63 0.09 11.05
CA ILE A 91 7.98 0.49 11.44
C ILE A 91 9.03 -0.20 10.57
N ASP A 92 8.84 -1.49 10.30
CA ASP A 92 9.82 -2.35 9.61
C ASP A 92 9.31 -2.93 8.29
N CYS A 93 8.26 -2.35 7.72
CA CYS A 93 7.65 -2.86 6.49
C CYS A 93 8.54 -2.60 5.26
N GLU A 94 9.11 -3.66 4.68
CA GLU A 94 9.81 -3.64 3.39
C GLU A 94 9.04 -4.44 2.32
N HIS A 95 8.49 -3.77 1.30
CA HIS A 95 7.69 -4.38 0.23
C HIS A 95 8.37 -5.57 -0.46
N GLU A 96 9.67 -5.50 -0.73
CA GLU A 96 10.39 -6.58 -1.40
C GLU A 96 10.38 -7.88 -0.58
N ARG A 97 10.45 -7.77 0.76
CA ARG A 97 10.37 -8.94 1.65
C ARG A 97 8.95 -9.51 1.72
N LEU A 98 7.91 -8.68 1.60
CA LEU A 98 6.52 -9.14 1.57
C LEU A 98 6.23 -10.03 0.35
N LEU A 99 6.99 -9.88 -0.73
CA LEU A 99 6.85 -10.73 -1.91
C LEU A 99 7.18 -12.19 -1.61
N LEU A 100 8.08 -12.47 -0.65
CA LEU A 100 8.39 -13.83 -0.20
C LEU A 100 7.20 -14.47 0.52
N ASP A 101 6.46 -13.70 1.32
CA ASP A 101 5.28 -14.17 2.04
C ASP A 101 4.16 -14.53 1.05
N LEU A 102 3.92 -13.63 0.09
CA LEU A 102 2.95 -13.84 -0.99
C LEU A 102 3.33 -15.05 -1.84
N ALA A 103 4.59 -15.18 -2.23
CA ALA A 103 5.07 -16.32 -3.02
C ALA A 103 4.77 -17.66 -2.32
N ALA A 104 5.04 -17.74 -1.01
CA ALA A 104 4.75 -18.93 -0.22
C ALA A 104 3.25 -19.20 -0.08
N GLY A 105 2.44 -18.16 0.17
CA GLY A 105 0.98 -18.26 0.27
C GLY A 105 0.35 -18.73 -1.04
N LEU A 106 0.72 -18.12 -2.17
CA LEU A 106 0.21 -18.45 -3.48
C LEU A 106 0.66 -19.83 -3.97
N SER A 107 1.92 -20.21 -3.67
CA SER A 107 2.41 -21.57 -3.93
C SER A 107 1.63 -22.61 -3.12
N HIS A 108 1.24 -22.29 -1.88
CA HIS A 108 0.37 -23.18 -1.09
C HIS A 108 -1.02 -23.33 -1.74
N LEU A 109 -1.66 -22.23 -2.14
CA LEU A 109 -2.97 -22.28 -2.81
C LEU A 109 -2.91 -23.11 -4.10
N LYS A 110 -1.90 -22.89 -4.95
CA LYS A 110 -1.76 -23.56 -6.25
C LYS A 110 -1.32 -25.02 -6.11
N ASN A 111 -0.23 -25.26 -5.38
CA ASN A 111 0.45 -26.56 -5.39
C ASN A 111 -0.04 -27.52 -4.30
N LYS A 112 -0.64 -27.02 -3.22
CA LYS A 112 -1.16 -27.87 -2.13
C LYS A 112 -2.68 -27.97 -2.12
N LEU A 113 -3.37 -26.86 -2.32
CA LEU A 113 -4.85 -26.85 -2.34
C LEU A 113 -5.43 -27.05 -3.74
N GLY A 114 -4.62 -26.92 -4.79
CA GLY A 114 -5.02 -27.28 -6.15
C GLY A 114 -5.97 -26.27 -6.81
N PHE A 115 -5.98 -25.00 -6.36
CA PHE A 115 -6.71 -23.95 -7.07
C PHE A 115 -6.14 -23.80 -8.49
N GLU A 116 -7.02 -23.78 -9.48
CA GLU A 116 -6.66 -23.71 -10.89
C GLU A 116 -6.38 -22.29 -11.32
N ASN A 117 -7.21 -21.35 -10.85
CA ASN A 117 -7.07 -19.93 -11.15
C ASN A 117 -6.86 -19.12 -9.86
N ILE A 118 -5.92 -18.19 -9.91
CA ILE A 118 -5.67 -17.19 -8.88
C ILE A 118 -6.00 -15.82 -9.45
N VAL A 119 -6.96 -15.12 -8.85
CA VAL A 119 -7.29 -13.75 -9.23
C VAL A 119 -6.86 -12.81 -8.11
N PHE A 120 -6.10 -11.77 -8.41
CA PHE A 120 -5.75 -10.75 -7.42
C PHE A 120 -6.86 -9.70 -7.31
N LEU A 121 -7.22 -9.33 -6.08
CA LEU A 121 -8.01 -8.15 -5.78
C LEU A 121 -7.15 -7.19 -4.96
N GLY A 122 -6.54 -6.24 -5.66
CA GLY A 122 -5.76 -5.16 -5.09
C GLY A 122 -6.67 -4.03 -4.62
N ASN A 123 -6.97 -4.00 -3.30
CA ASN A 123 -7.69 -2.89 -2.69
C ASN A 123 -6.73 -1.91 -1.99
N SER A 124 -6.89 -0.61 -2.23
CA SER A 124 -6.08 0.43 -1.60
C SER A 124 -4.57 0.14 -1.72
N GLY A 125 -3.81 0.12 -0.63
CA GLY A 125 -2.37 -0.19 -0.66
C GLY A 125 -2.03 -1.62 -1.08
N GLY A 126 -3.00 -2.53 -0.98
CA GLY A 126 -2.90 -3.88 -1.52
C GLY A 126 -2.74 -3.92 -3.02
N ALA A 127 -3.24 -2.90 -3.74
CA ALA A 127 -3.08 -2.79 -5.18
C ALA A 127 -1.61 -2.70 -5.60
N SER A 128 -0.87 -1.77 -4.99
CA SER A 128 0.56 -1.60 -5.28
C SER A 128 1.39 -2.83 -4.90
N LEU A 129 1.06 -3.49 -3.78
CA LEU A 129 1.74 -4.72 -3.35
C LEU A 129 1.51 -5.88 -4.32
N LEU A 130 0.25 -6.18 -4.66
CA LEU A 130 -0.08 -7.30 -5.54
C LEU A 130 0.39 -7.04 -6.98
N ALA A 131 0.37 -5.78 -7.44
CA ALA A 131 0.92 -5.42 -8.74
C ALA A 131 2.46 -5.57 -8.75
N PHE A 132 3.14 -5.15 -7.67
CA PHE A 132 4.58 -5.33 -7.54
C PHE A 132 4.98 -6.80 -7.47
N TYR A 133 4.19 -7.63 -6.77
CA TYR A 133 4.34 -9.08 -6.80
C TYR A 133 4.19 -9.63 -8.23
N GLN A 134 3.11 -9.27 -8.92
CA GLN A 134 2.86 -9.72 -10.30
C GLN A 134 4.02 -9.33 -11.22
N GLN A 135 4.56 -8.12 -11.07
CA GLN A 135 5.71 -7.64 -11.84
C GLN A 135 6.97 -8.49 -11.65
N GLN A 136 7.20 -9.06 -10.46
CA GLN A 136 8.30 -10.00 -10.24
C GLN A 136 7.95 -11.42 -10.70
N ALA A 137 6.71 -11.86 -10.47
CA ALA A 137 6.24 -13.20 -10.81
C ALA A 137 6.25 -13.46 -12.33
N THR A 138 5.96 -12.44 -13.15
CA THR A 138 5.95 -12.55 -14.62
C THR A 138 7.33 -12.39 -15.26
N ARG A 139 8.37 -12.03 -14.50
CA ARG A 139 9.76 -12.04 -14.98
C ARG A 139 10.33 -13.46 -14.96
N THR A 140 11.06 -13.80 -16.02
CA THR A 140 11.80 -15.06 -16.12
C THR A 140 13.07 -14.95 -15.27
N PRO A 141 13.37 -15.90 -14.37
CA PRO A 141 14.67 -15.92 -13.70
C PRO A 141 15.82 -15.96 -14.72
N PRO A 142 16.93 -15.21 -14.53
CA PRO A 142 17.33 -14.50 -13.32
C PRO A 142 16.91 -13.02 -13.24
N ASP A 143 15.92 -12.56 -14.02
CA ASP A 143 15.58 -11.13 -14.15
C ASP A 143 14.78 -10.54 -12.97
N ARG A 144 14.61 -11.27 -11.87
CA ARG A 144 13.93 -10.78 -10.65
C ARG A 144 14.90 -10.07 -9.70
N LEU A 145 14.34 -9.32 -8.74
CA LEU A 145 15.14 -8.58 -7.76
C LEU A 145 16.03 -9.49 -6.91
N MET A 146 17.26 -9.00 -6.66
CA MET A 146 18.30 -9.65 -5.86
C MET A 146 18.71 -8.82 -4.62
N ASP A 147 17.95 -7.76 -4.33
CA ASP A 147 18.17 -6.89 -3.19
C ASP A 147 16.88 -6.18 -2.77
N THR A 148 16.90 -5.52 -1.62
CA THR A 148 15.88 -4.55 -1.20
C THR A 148 16.28 -3.13 -1.59
N ALA A 149 15.36 -2.16 -1.54
CA ALA A 149 15.68 -0.73 -1.74
C ALA A 149 16.77 -0.20 -0.76
N GLY A 150 16.91 -0.84 0.40
CA GLY A 150 17.99 -0.58 1.36
C GLY A 150 19.36 -1.16 0.96
N GLY A 151 19.43 -1.96 -0.12
CA GLY A 151 20.63 -2.62 -0.62
C GLY A 151 21.02 -3.87 0.17
N GLU A 152 20.09 -4.47 0.91
CA GLU A 152 20.30 -5.77 1.56
C GLU A 152 20.01 -6.90 0.57
N PRO A 153 20.76 -8.03 0.63
CA PRO A 153 20.49 -9.16 -0.24
C PRO A 153 19.08 -9.73 -0.08
N LEU A 154 18.46 -10.01 -1.21
CA LEU A 154 17.22 -10.74 -1.39
C LEU A 154 17.44 -11.67 -2.59
N ASP A 155 16.72 -12.78 -2.73
CA ASP A 155 16.80 -13.56 -3.97
C ASP A 155 15.41 -14.05 -4.35
N LEU A 156 14.73 -13.28 -5.20
CA LEU A 156 13.42 -13.68 -5.73
C LEU A 156 13.53 -14.68 -6.89
N ASN A 157 14.74 -14.92 -7.41
CA ASN A 157 14.97 -15.95 -8.44
C ASN A 157 15.01 -17.36 -7.83
N ALA A 158 15.40 -17.47 -6.55
CA ALA A 158 15.37 -18.72 -5.79
C ALA A 158 13.96 -19.15 -5.35
N VAL A 159 12.93 -18.34 -5.58
CA VAL A 159 11.56 -18.59 -5.09
C VAL A 159 10.59 -18.86 -6.23
N GLU A 160 9.73 -19.86 -6.05
CA GLU A 160 8.57 -20.06 -6.91
C GLU A 160 7.55 -18.94 -6.67
N MET A 161 7.20 -18.20 -7.73
CA MET A 161 6.27 -17.08 -7.64
C MET A 161 5.11 -17.31 -8.61
N PRO A 162 4.05 -18.04 -8.22
CA PRO A 162 2.87 -18.20 -9.06
C PRO A 162 2.27 -16.83 -9.40
N SER A 163 2.12 -16.52 -10.68
CA SER A 163 1.43 -15.32 -11.16
C SER A 163 -0.09 -15.47 -11.04
N ALA A 164 -0.80 -14.35 -10.99
CA ALA A 164 -2.25 -14.34 -11.11
C ALA A 164 -2.69 -14.54 -12.57
N ASP A 165 -3.89 -15.11 -12.73
CA ASP A 165 -4.61 -15.33 -13.99
C ASP A 165 -5.59 -14.19 -14.31
N GLY A 166 -5.88 -13.32 -13.34
CA GLY A 166 -6.69 -12.12 -13.49
C GLY A 166 -6.41 -11.11 -12.40
N PHE A 167 -6.73 -9.83 -12.65
CA PHE A 167 -6.43 -8.74 -11.73
C PHE A 167 -7.61 -7.78 -11.60
N VAL A 168 -7.99 -7.48 -10.35
CA VAL A 168 -8.97 -6.45 -10.00
C VAL A 168 -8.28 -5.38 -9.17
N LEU A 169 -8.35 -4.13 -9.61
CA LEU A 169 -7.95 -2.94 -8.86
C LEU A 169 -9.21 -2.27 -8.29
N LEU A 170 -9.30 -2.12 -6.97
CA LEU A 170 -10.46 -1.54 -6.28
C LEU A 170 -9.99 -0.39 -5.39
N ALA A 171 -10.40 0.85 -5.67
CA ALA A 171 -9.93 2.03 -4.94
C ALA A 171 -8.39 2.05 -4.82
N ALA A 172 -7.72 1.74 -5.93
CA ALA A 172 -6.30 1.46 -5.95
C ALA A 172 -5.50 2.76 -5.87
N HIS A 173 -4.72 2.94 -4.81
CA HIS A 173 -3.87 4.12 -4.71
C HIS A 173 -2.51 3.90 -5.39
N PRO A 174 -1.76 4.98 -5.72
CA PRO A 174 -0.51 4.89 -6.48
C PRO A 174 0.63 4.04 -5.87
N GLY A 175 0.49 3.59 -4.62
CA GLY A 175 1.54 3.02 -3.76
C GLY A 175 1.92 3.96 -2.61
N GLN A 176 2.40 3.41 -1.49
CA GLN A 176 2.68 4.18 -0.27
C GLN A 176 3.70 5.29 -0.49
N GLY A 177 4.76 5.00 -1.25
CA GLY A 177 5.80 5.98 -1.56
C GLY A 177 5.30 7.12 -2.45
N PRO A 178 4.70 6.84 -3.62
CA PRO A 178 4.09 7.88 -4.44
C PRO A 178 3.06 8.73 -3.69
N PHE A 179 2.21 8.13 -2.87
CA PHE A 179 1.26 8.85 -2.02
C PHE A 179 1.98 9.75 -0.99
N MET A 180 2.98 9.22 -0.28
CA MET A 180 3.77 9.99 0.68
C MET A 180 4.45 11.18 0.01
N LEU A 181 4.94 11.02 -1.22
CA LEU A 181 5.58 12.11 -1.96
C LEU A 181 4.63 13.27 -2.25
N THR A 182 3.33 13.03 -2.42
CA THR A 182 2.35 14.11 -2.63
C THR A 182 1.78 14.67 -1.32
N SER A 183 1.89 13.92 -0.22
CA SER A 183 1.29 14.26 1.08
C SER A 183 2.30 14.73 2.14
N ILE A 184 3.60 14.56 1.91
CA ILE A 184 4.64 15.06 2.83
C ILE A 184 4.68 16.58 2.79
N ASP A 185 4.67 17.21 3.97
CA ASP A 185 4.69 18.67 4.07
C ASP A 185 6.09 19.22 3.80
N PRO A 186 6.32 19.92 2.68
CA PRO A 186 7.66 20.41 2.36
C PRO A 186 8.08 21.63 3.18
N SER A 187 7.16 22.24 3.94
CA SER A 187 7.44 23.43 4.73
C SER A 187 8.16 23.13 6.06
N VAL A 188 8.32 21.86 6.43
CA VAL A 188 9.15 21.47 7.59
C VAL A 188 10.61 21.81 7.31
N VAL A 189 11.19 22.73 8.11
CA VAL A 189 12.59 23.15 7.95
C VAL A 189 13.55 22.38 8.86
N ASP A 190 13.06 21.84 9.97
CA ASP A 190 13.81 21.02 10.93
C ASP A 190 13.01 19.75 11.23
N GLU A 191 13.62 18.58 11.05
CA GLU A 191 12.97 17.29 11.31
C GLU A 191 12.88 16.99 12.83
N ASP A 192 13.66 17.69 13.67
CA ASP A 192 13.63 17.58 15.13
C ASP A 192 12.67 18.60 15.80
N ASP A 193 12.20 19.61 15.05
CA ASP A 193 11.16 20.57 15.49
C ASP A 193 10.02 20.62 14.47
N PRO A 194 8.94 19.83 14.65
CA PRO A 194 7.84 19.77 13.70
C PRO A 194 7.03 21.08 13.56
N LEU A 195 7.21 22.05 14.46
CA LEU A 195 6.58 23.37 14.38
C LEU A 195 7.41 24.37 13.54
N ALA A 196 8.70 24.09 13.32
CA ALA A 196 9.55 24.92 12.49
C ALA A 196 9.08 24.85 11.02
N THR A 197 8.58 25.98 10.52
CA THR A 197 7.84 26.04 9.25
C THR A 197 8.36 27.16 8.35
N ASP A 198 8.57 26.84 7.06
CA ASP A 198 8.78 27.82 6.00
C ASP A 198 7.42 28.36 5.51
N PRO A 199 7.08 29.64 5.79
CA PRO A 199 5.78 30.19 5.44
C PRO A 199 5.54 30.31 3.93
N GLU A 200 6.59 30.34 3.10
CA GLU A 200 6.47 30.41 1.63
C GLU A 200 6.11 29.04 1.01
N LEU A 201 6.30 27.97 1.77
CA LEU A 201 5.96 26.60 1.38
C LEU A 201 4.77 26.04 2.16
N ASP A 202 4.28 26.73 3.20
CA ASP A 202 3.14 26.25 3.99
C ASP A 202 1.83 26.34 3.18
N MET A 203 1.30 25.19 2.74
CA MET A 203 0.04 25.15 1.99
C MET A 203 -1.19 25.52 2.81
N TYR A 204 -1.08 25.61 4.15
CA TYR A 204 -2.14 26.07 5.04
C TYR A 204 -2.01 27.55 5.40
N ASN A 205 -1.04 28.25 4.82
CA ASN A 205 -0.93 29.70 4.90
C ASN A 205 -1.86 30.37 3.87
N ALA A 206 -2.69 31.31 4.32
CA ALA A 206 -3.64 32.03 3.47
C ALA A 206 -2.96 32.81 2.31
N ALA A 207 -1.69 33.22 2.51
CA ALA A 207 -0.88 33.88 1.48
C ALA A 207 -0.60 32.97 0.27
N ASN A 208 -0.59 31.65 0.48
CA ASN A 208 -0.31 30.65 -0.56
C ASN A 208 -1.56 30.14 -1.28
N GLY A 209 -2.76 30.54 -0.84
CA GLY A 209 -4.03 30.14 -1.45
C GLY A 209 -4.96 29.32 -0.54
N TYR A 210 -4.52 29.02 0.70
CA TYR A 210 -5.36 28.35 1.69
C TYR A 210 -6.59 29.20 2.05
N ARG A 211 -7.73 28.53 2.22
CA ARG A 211 -8.97 29.07 2.77
C ARG A 211 -9.56 28.07 3.75
N GLU A 212 -10.13 28.58 4.82
CA GLU A 212 -10.83 27.74 5.79
C GLU A 212 -12.14 27.22 5.18
N LEU A 213 -12.44 25.95 5.41
CA LEU A 213 -13.69 25.35 4.97
C LEU A 213 -14.91 26.10 5.55
N PRO A 214 -15.99 26.30 4.77
CA PRO A 214 -16.28 25.68 3.48
C PRO A 214 -15.75 26.43 2.25
N GLU A 215 -14.99 27.52 2.41
CA GLU A 215 -14.42 28.23 1.26
C GLU A 215 -13.35 27.34 0.60
N PRO A 216 -13.42 27.10 -0.72
CA PRO A 216 -12.44 26.27 -1.40
C PRO A 216 -11.08 26.95 -1.42
N SER A 217 -10.03 26.21 -1.09
CA SER A 217 -8.66 26.68 -1.33
C SER A 217 -8.38 26.66 -2.83
N LYS A 218 -7.50 27.56 -3.29
CA LYS A 218 -7.03 27.55 -4.67
C LYS A 218 -5.58 27.97 -4.73
N TYR A 219 -4.73 27.08 -5.23
CA TYR A 219 -3.30 27.30 -5.31
C TYR A 219 -2.90 27.78 -6.70
N SER A 220 -1.99 28.75 -6.78
CA SER A 220 -1.47 29.20 -8.08
C SER A 220 -0.55 28.14 -8.69
N GLU A 221 -0.49 28.06 -10.02
CA GLU A 221 0.42 27.14 -10.74
C GLU A 221 1.87 27.30 -10.27
N GLY A 222 2.35 28.55 -10.15
CA GLY A 222 3.71 28.82 -9.68
C GLY A 222 3.96 28.39 -8.23
N PHE A 223 2.96 28.43 -7.34
CA PHE A 223 3.08 27.86 -6.00
C PHE A 223 3.14 26.33 -6.07
N LEU A 224 2.25 25.69 -6.82
CA LEU A 224 2.21 24.23 -6.96
C LEU A 224 3.53 23.67 -7.51
N GLU A 225 4.12 24.31 -8.51
CA GLU A 225 5.43 23.92 -9.05
C GLU A 225 6.53 23.94 -7.99
N ARG A 226 6.68 25.06 -7.25
CA ARG A 226 7.67 25.18 -6.18
C ARG A 226 7.40 24.21 -5.04
N TYR A 227 6.13 24.04 -4.67
CA TYR A 227 5.68 23.14 -3.61
C TYR A 227 6.02 21.69 -3.92
N ARG A 228 5.68 21.18 -5.12
CA ARG A 228 6.01 19.81 -5.54
C ARG A 228 7.52 19.59 -5.67
N ALA A 229 8.29 20.61 -6.07
CA ALA A 229 9.74 20.53 -6.07
C ALA A 229 10.30 20.42 -4.64
N ALA A 230 9.75 21.18 -3.69
CA ALA A 230 10.15 21.14 -2.30
C ALA A 230 9.78 19.81 -1.61
N GLN A 231 8.64 19.19 -1.97
CA GLN A 231 8.27 17.84 -1.48
C GLN A 231 9.32 16.80 -1.89
N ARG A 232 9.69 16.79 -3.18
CA ARG A 232 10.78 15.94 -3.68
C ARG A 232 12.09 16.21 -2.96
N ALA A 233 12.43 17.48 -2.71
CA ALA A 233 13.66 17.84 -2.00
C ALA A 233 13.66 17.33 -0.54
N ARG A 234 12.53 17.41 0.17
CA ARG A 234 12.41 16.85 1.53
C ARG A 234 12.57 15.34 1.53
N VAL A 235 11.88 14.63 0.64
CA VAL A 235 12.04 13.16 0.50
C VAL A 235 13.49 12.78 0.17
N ALA A 236 14.16 13.53 -0.70
CA ALA A 236 15.57 13.30 -1.02
C ALA A 236 16.51 13.47 0.20
N ARG A 237 16.25 14.45 1.09
CA ARG A 237 17.00 14.60 2.34
C ARG A 237 16.77 13.42 3.29
N LEU A 238 15.52 12.97 3.42
CA LEU A 238 15.17 11.79 4.24
C LEU A 238 15.78 10.51 3.67
N ASP A 239 15.81 10.33 2.35
CA ASP A 239 16.50 9.23 1.68
C ASP A 239 18.00 9.25 1.97
N ALA A 240 18.64 10.42 1.90
CA ALA A 240 20.06 10.56 2.21
C ALA A 240 20.36 10.19 3.67
N LEU A 241 19.52 10.62 4.61
CA LEU A 241 19.60 10.22 6.03
C LEU A 241 19.45 8.70 6.17
N ALA A 242 18.42 8.11 5.58
CA ALA A 242 18.18 6.67 5.63
C ALA A 242 19.38 5.87 5.10
N ARG A 243 19.91 6.25 3.94
CA ARG A 243 21.08 5.62 3.32
C ARG A 243 22.34 5.77 4.18
N SER A 244 22.53 6.93 4.81
CA SER A 244 23.66 7.18 5.72
C SER A 244 23.61 6.25 6.94
N LEU A 245 22.42 6.10 7.55
CA LEU A 245 22.21 5.21 8.70
C LEU A 245 22.47 3.74 8.33
N ILE A 246 21.97 3.29 7.17
CA ILE A 246 22.23 1.93 6.65
C ILE A 246 23.72 1.72 6.37
N ALA A 247 24.38 2.68 5.73
CA ALA A 247 25.80 2.60 5.38
C ALA A 247 26.70 2.56 6.63
N ASP A 248 26.38 3.31 7.68
CA ASP A 248 27.08 3.22 8.96
C ASP A 248 26.93 1.85 9.60
N GLN A 249 25.72 1.31 9.67
CA GLN A 249 25.49 -0.02 10.22
C GLN A 249 26.24 -1.09 9.42
N LYS A 250 26.16 -1.04 8.08
CA LYS A 250 26.86 -1.97 7.17
C LYS A 250 28.38 -1.92 7.35
N ARG A 251 28.96 -0.72 7.40
CA ARG A 251 30.41 -0.53 7.63
C ARG A 251 30.83 -1.16 8.96
N ASN A 252 30.07 -0.98 10.03
CA ASN A 252 30.42 -1.55 11.33
C ASN A 252 30.24 -3.08 11.36
N ARG A 253 29.25 -3.64 10.64
CA ARG A 253 29.13 -5.10 10.44
C ARG A 253 30.34 -5.67 9.70
N GLN A 254 30.83 -4.98 8.67
CA GLN A 254 32.06 -5.37 7.95
C GLN A 254 33.28 -5.33 8.88
N ARG A 255 33.43 -4.27 9.69
CA ARG A 255 34.52 -4.17 10.67
C ARG A 255 34.53 -5.30 11.70
N MET A 256 33.37 -5.89 12.03
CA MET A 256 33.31 -7.07 12.91
C MET A 256 33.86 -8.35 12.26
N GLN A 257 33.95 -8.39 10.94
CA GLN A 257 34.47 -9.51 10.16
C GLN A 257 35.95 -9.37 9.80
N ASP A 258 36.56 -8.20 10.08
CA ASP A 258 37.98 -7.96 9.78
C ASP A 258 38.89 -8.88 10.62
N PRO A 259 39.97 -9.45 10.05
CA PRO A 259 40.85 -10.39 10.75
C PRO A 259 41.45 -9.87 12.07
N GLY A 260 41.59 -8.54 12.23
CA GLY A 260 42.11 -7.91 13.44
C GLY A 260 41.05 -7.46 14.45
N PHE A 261 39.76 -7.69 14.20
CA PHE A 261 38.68 -7.23 15.07
C PHE A 261 38.82 -7.78 16.49
N ALA A 262 39.21 -9.05 16.63
CA ALA A 262 39.34 -9.71 17.92
C ALA A 262 40.44 -9.09 18.81
N ASP A 263 41.48 -8.52 18.20
CA ASP A 263 42.64 -7.94 18.86
C ASP A 263 42.43 -6.47 19.27
N LEU A 264 41.34 -5.83 18.82
CA LEU A 264 41.02 -4.46 19.20
C LEU A 264 40.71 -4.35 20.71
N PRO A 265 41.02 -3.21 21.35
CA PRO A 265 40.61 -2.94 22.72
C PRO A 265 39.10 -3.18 22.92
N LEU A 266 38.71 -3.72 24.08
CA LEU A 266 37.31 -4.06 24.38
C LEU A 266 36.36 -2.88 24.16
N GLU A 267 36.78 -1.66 24.50
CA GLU A 267 36.00 -0.45 24.28
C GLU A 267 35.70 -0.22 22.79
N GLU A 268 36.71 -0.33 21.93
CA GLU A 268 36.54 -0.14 20.49
C GLU A 268 35.69 -1.26 19.86
N ARG A 269 35.91 -2.52 20.26
CA ARG A 269 35.03 -3.64 19.85
C ARG A 269 33.59 -3.38 20.25
N SER A 270 33.36 -2.94 21.49
CA SER A 270 32.01 -2.64 21.98
C SER A 270 31.35 -1.51 21.20
N ARG A 271 32.10 -0.46 20.87
CA ARG A 271 31.61 0.67 20.06
C ARG A 271 31.21 0.22 18.65
N ILE A 272 32.05 -0.56 17.98
CA ILE A 272 31.77 -1.12 16.64
C ILE A 272 30.55 -2.02 16.70
N THR A 273 30.52 -2.99 17.62
CA THR A 273 29.41 -3.94 17.76
C THR A 273 28.09 -3.21 17.98
N ARG A 274 28.05 -2.22 18.88
CA ARG A 274 26.84 -1.42 19.12
C ARG A 274 26.35 -0.74 17.83
N ARG A 275 27.23 -0.11 17.05
CA ARG A 275 26.87 0.52 15.77
C ARG A 275 26.47 -0.50 14.69
N ALA A 276 26.99 -1.72 14.74
CA ALA A 276 26.64 -2.78 13.80
C ALA A 276 25.25 -3.38 14.03
N VAL A 277 24.72 -3.30 15.27
CA VAL A 277 23.45 -3.93 15.67
C VAL A 277 22.36 -2.96 16.08
N VAL A 278 22.68 -1.67 16.30
CA VAL A 278 21.68 -0.67 16.73
C VAL A 278 20.52 -0.60 15.75
N GLY A 279 19.28 -0.63 16.28
CA GLY A 279 18.08 -0.29 15.54
C GLY A 279 17.98 1.22 15.38
N SER A 280 18.17 1.72 14.16
CA SER A 280 17.97 3.13 13.85
C SER A 280 16.54 3.36 13.38
N TYR A 281 15.90 4.41 13.88
CA TYR A 281 14.56 4.81 13.51
C TYR A 281 14.57 6.26 13.05
N MET A 282 13.70 6.58 12.10
CA MET A 282 13.40 7.92 11.62
C MET A 282 11.99 8.27 12.07
N VAL A 283 11.82 9.50 12.55
CA VAL A 283 10.50 10.07 12.83
C VAL A 283 10.18 11.04 11.71
N VAL A 284 9.12 10.79 10.95
CA VAL A 284 8.72 11.63 9.81
C VAL A 284 7.49 12.43 10.21
N HIS A 285 7.65 13.75 10.30
CA HIS A 285 6.56 14.63 10.69
C HIS A 285 5.77 15.19 9.51
N ARG A 286 4.48 15.46 9.73
CA ARG A 286 3.61 16.22 8.81
C ARG A 286 3.49 15.59 7.43
N THR A 287 2.56 14.64 7.32
CA THR A 287 2.31 13.80 6.14
C THR A 287 0.86 13.88 5.63
N GLU A 288 0.16 14.99 5.88
CA GLU A 288 -1.23 15.23 5.45
C GLU A 288 -1.36 16.48 4.56
N ALA A 289 -0.27 16.87 3.89
CA ALA A 289 -0.14 18.11 3.14
C ALA A 289 -0.13 17.88 1.62
N ASP A 290 -1.24 17.38 1.08
CA ASP A 290 -1.49 17.37 -0.36
C ASP A 290 -2.44 18.53 -0.75
N PRO A 291 -2.02 19.49 -1.61
CA PRO A 291 -2.90 20.52 -2.17
C PRO A 291 -4.23 20.00 -2.71
N ALA A 292 -4.27 18.77 -3.24
CA ALA A 292 -5.48 18.14 -3.77
C ALA A 292 -6.57 17.88 -2.71
N PHE A 293 -6.21 17.88 -1.42
CA PHE A 293 -7.17 17.76 -0.32
C PHE A 293 -8.06 19.00 -0.19
N LEU A 294 -7.59 20.19 -0.58
CA LEU A 294 -8.32 21.45 -0.38
C LEU A 294 -8.64 22.20 -1.67
N ASP A 295 -7.86 21.99 -2.73
CA ASP A 295 -8.12 22.54 -4.07
C ASP A 295 -8.80 21.49 -4.95
N LEU A 296 -10.13 21.62 -5.07
CA LEU A 296 -10.96 20.70 -5.84
C LEU A 296 -10.76 20.79 -7.36
N SER A 297 -10.03 21.80 -7.84
CA SER A 297 -9.70 21.91 -9.26
C SER A 297 -8.57 20.94 -9.67
N LEU A 298 -7.73 20.53 -8.70
CA LEU A 298 -6.79 19.43 -8.89
C LEU A 298 -7.56 18.10 -8.94
N HIS A 299 -7.13 17.16 -9.79
CA HIS A 299 -7.80 15.86 -9.94
C HIS A 299 -9.33 15.95 -10.17
N ALA A 300 -9.79 16.98 -10.90
CA ALA A 300 -11.22 17.26 -11.06
C ALA A 300 -11.93 16.30 -12.03
N TRP A 301 -11.19 15.57 -12.86
CA TRP A 301 -11.79 14.66 -13.84
C TRP A 301 -12.52 13.52 -13.12
N LYS A 302 -13.85 13.45 -13.28
CA LYS A 302 -14.77 12.50 -12.63
C LYS A 302 -14.80 12.53 -11.09
N SER A 303 -14.00 13.34 -10.43
CA SER A 303 -13.99 13.44 -8.98
C SER A 303 -15.25 14.13 -8.45
N THR A 304 -15.91 13.50 -7.49
CA THR A 304 -17.01 14.03 -6.67
C THR A 304 -16.56 14.24 -5.23
N ARG A 305 -15.26 14.18 -4.95
CA ARG A 305 -14.70 14.31 -3.60
C ARG A 305 -15.05 15.66 -2.97
N LYS A 306 -15.11 15.66 -1.65
CA LYS A 306 -15.23 16.87 -0.84
C LYS A 306 -13.85 17.24 -0.28
N PRO A 307 -13.62 18.50 0.10
CA PRO A 307 -12.37 18.89 0.74
C PRO A 307 -12.11 18.08 2.01
N GLY A 308 -10.85 17.74 2.24
CA GLY A 308 -10.38 16.89 3.33
C GLY A 308 -9.45 15.79 2.86
N SER A 309 -8.82 15.11 3.81
CA SER A 309 -8.04 13.88 3.57
C SER A 309 -8.83 12.65 4.02
N ILE A 310 -8.27 11.46 3.79
CA ILE A 310 -8.87 10.22 4.30
C ILE A 310 -8.84 10.11 5.83
N LEU A 311 -8.01 10.92 6.51
CA LEU A 311 -7.93 10.96 7.97
C LEU A 311 -8.92 11.96 8.59
N GLY A 312 -9.46 12.89 7.80
CA GLY A 312 -10.51 13.78 8.28
C GLY A 312 -10.72 15.05 7.44
N PRO A 313 -11.73 15.86 7.79
CA PRO A 313 -12.08 17.07 7.06
C PRO A 313 -11.13 18.25 7.30
N ARG A 314 -10.19 18.13 8.25
CA ARG A 314 -9.27 19.20 8.70
C ARG A 314 -7.83 18.72 8.53
N PRO A 315 -7.32 18.58 7.30
CA PRO A 315 -5.94 18.13 7.06
C PRO A 315 -4.91 19.05 7.71
N GLU A 316 -5.18 20.36 7.83
CA GLU A 316 -4.34 21.34 8.51
C GLU A 316 -4.13 21.03 10.01
N GLU A 317 -5.14 20.47 10.67
CA GLU A 317 -5.01 20.02 12.07
C GLU A 317 -4.37 18.62 12.12
N THR A 318 -4.80 17.73 11.22
CA THR A 318 -4.37 16.33 11.19
C THR A 318 -2.88 16.19 10.85
N ASN A 319 -2.34 17.11 10.05
CA ASN A 319 -0.93 17.15 9.68
C ASN A 319 0.00 17.29 10.90
N TYR A 320 -0.44 17.99 11.95
CA TYR A 320 0.28 18.13 13.21
C TYR A 320 -0.13 17.11 14.28
N ALA A 321 -1.21 16.37 14.05
CA ALA A 321 -1.71 15.38 14.99
C ALA A 321 -0.76 14.16 15.10
N PRO A 322 -0.92 13.33 16.15
CA PRO A 322 -0.16 12.08 16.30
C PRO A 322 -0.38 11.06 15.16
N GLY A 323 -1.48 11.22 14.40
CA GLY A 323 -1.78 10.41 13.22
C GLY A 323 -0.84 10.69 12.03
N GLY A 324 -1.18 10.10 10.88
CA GLY A 324 -0.39 10.21 9.65
C GLY A 324 0.36 8.92 9.30
N PHE A 325 1.03 8.96 8.16
CA PHE A 325 1.61 7.79 7.51
C PHE A 325 3.13 7.74 7.72
N GLY A 326 3.74 6.56 7.86
CA GLY A 326 5.20 6.43 7.97
C GLY A 326 5.83 7.18 9.15
N ARG A 327 5.06 7.44 10.22
CA ARG A 327 5.47 8.34 11.33
C ARG A 327 6.76 7.89 12.01
N VAL A 328 6.88 6.60 12.32
CA VAL A 328 8.07 6.00 12.92
C VAL A 328 8.44 4.80 12.06
N VAL A 329 9.61 4.85 11.43
CA VAL A 329 10.05 3.85 10.46
C VAL A 329 11.55 3.59 10.59
N THR A 330 12.00 2.39 10.28
CA THR A 330 13.43 2.17 10.05
C THR A 330 13.86 2.76 8.71
N PRO A 331 15.16 3.07 8.54
CA PRO A 331 15.71 3.52 7.25
C PRO A 331 15.35 2.62 6.05
N ARG A 332 15.26 1.31 6.28
CA ARG A 332 14.91 0.32 5.25
C ARG A 332 13.44 0.43 4.85
N ALA A 333 12.56 0.47 5.84
CA ALA A 333 11.13 0.65 5.62
C ALA A 333 10.82 2.00 4.95
N TRP A 334 11.55 3.07 5.31
CA TRP A 334 11.45 4.35 4.60
C TRP A 334 11.78 4.18 3.11
N LEU A 335 12.95 3.65 2.76
CA LEU A 335 13.37 3.51 1.36
C LEU A 335 12.47 2.55 0.56
N SER A 336 12.01 1.46 1.17
CA SER A 336 11.22 0.42 0.52
C SER A 336 9.73 0.78 0.40
N THR A 337 9.15 1.41 1.41
CA THR A 337 7.69 1.61 1.51
C THR A 337 7.29 3.07 1.30
N TRP A 338 7.96 4.01 1.97
CA TRP A 338 7.44 5.38 2.13
C TRP A 338 8.14 6.44 1.27
N SER A 339 9.35 6.20 0.80
CA SER A 339 10.03 7.12 -0.10
C SER A 339 9.47 6.99 -1.50
N GLY A 340 8.77 8.02 -1.99
CA GLY A 340 8.33 8.07 -3.38
C GLY A 340 9.47 8.17 -4.41
N LEU A 341 10.71 8.41 -3.97
CA LEU A 341 11.90 8.42 -4.82
C LEU A 341 12.59 7.06 -4.88
N SER A 342 12.56 6.29 -3.78
CA SER A 342 13.31 5.04 -3.65
C SER A 342 12.46 3.77 -3.74
N THR A 343 11.16 3.83 -3.45
CA THR A 343 10.32 2.62 -3.45
C THR A 343 10.23 1.99 -4.84
N ARG A 344 10.17 0.65 -4.85
CA ARG A 344 9.94 -0.18 -6.04
C ARG A 344 8.48 -0.60 -6.20
N ALA A 345 7.65 -0.40 -5.17
CA ALA A 345 6.24 -0.77 -5.16
C ALA A 345 5.35 0.37 -5.68
N LYS A 346 5.63 0.83 -6.91
CA LYS A 346 4.85 1.88 -7.58
C LYS A 346 3.81 1.25 -8.47
N LEU A 347 2.54 1.57 -8.24
CA LEU A 347 1.44 0.93 -8.97
C LEU A 347 1.56 1.22 -10.48
N LEU A 348 1.82 2.47 -10.87
CA LEU A 348 1.92 2.86 -12.29
C LEU A 348 2.99 2.07 -13.06
N GLU A 349 4.17 1.84 -12.47
CA GLU A 349 5.24 1.05 -13.09
C GLU A 349 4.93 -0.46 -13.05
N SER A 350 4.23 -0.92 -12.01
CA SER A 350 3.93 -2.35 -11.83
C SER A 350 2.83 -2.82 -12.77
N VAL A 351 1.81 -1.99 -13.05
CA VAL A 351 0.71 -2.37 -13.95
C VAL A 351 1.14 -2.58 -15.40
N GLU A 352 2.28 -2.02 -15.82
CA GLU A 352 2.89 -2.27 -17.14
C GLU A 352 3.24 -3.75 -17.37
N SER A 353 3.32 -4.56 -16.31
CA SER A 353 3.54 -6.00 -16.38
C SER A 353 2.26 -6.85 -16.34
N ILE A 354 1.09 -6.22 -16.18
CA ILE A 354 -0.20 -6.91 -16.07
C ILE A 354 -0.76 -7.10 -17.48
N HIS A 355 -0.48 -8.26 -18.06
CA HIS A 355 -1.02 -8.70 -19.36
C HIS A 355 -2.31 -9.54 -19.24
N VAL A 356 -2.58 -10.07 -18.05
CA VAL A 356 -3.80 -10.84 -17.77
C VAL A 356 -5.03 -9.93 -17.72
N PRO A 357 -6.26 -10.47 -17.82
CA PRO A 357 -7.47 -9.66 -17.75
C PRO A 357 -7.47 -8.71 -16.54
N LEU A 358 -7.80 -7.43 -16.77
CA LEU A 358 -7.74 -6.37 -15.77
C LEU A 358 -9.08 -5.66 -15.61
N PHE A 359 -9.58 -5.59 -14.38
CA PHE A 359 -10.75 -4.78 -14.04
C PHE A 359 -10.40 -3.69 -13.02
N VAL A 360 -10.84 -2.46 -13.27
CA VAL A 360 -10.57 -1.32 -12.39
C VAL A 360 -11.89 -0.73 -11.90
N VAL A 361 -12.08 -0.69 -10.58
CA VAL A 361 -13.23 -0.06 -9.93
C VAL A 361 -12.75 1.13 -9.12
N ASN A 362 -13.23 2.32 -9.51
CA ASN A 362 -12.83 3.59 -8.93
C ASN A 362 -13.95 4.20 -8.11
N PHE A 363 -13.58 4.82 -7.00
CA PHE A 363 -14.48 5.61 -6.16
C PHE A 363 -14.32 7.09 -6.50
N THR A 364 -15.39 7.73 -6.96
CA THR A 364 -15.28 9.12 -7.45
C THR A 364 -15.16 10.14 -6.32
N SER A 365 -15.58 9.81 -5.10
CA SER A 365 -15.43 10.69 -3.93
C SER A 365 -14.19 10.40 -3.09
N ASP A 366 -13.27 9.59 -3.61
CA ASP A 366 -12.00 9.24 -2.97
C ASP A 366 -11.06 10.46 -2.92
N SER A 367 -10.40 10.65 -1.78
CA SER A 367 -9.43 11.72 -1.54
C SER A 367 -7.98 11.25 -1.55
N LEU A 368 -7.74 9.99 -1.93
CA LEU A 368 -6.43 9.35 -1.96
C LEU A 368 -6.17 8.56 -3.26
N ALA A 369 -7.19 7.91 -3.83
CA ALA A 369 -7.12 7.25 -5.13
C ALA A 369 -7.92 8.03 -6.18
N PHE A 370 -7.26 8.99 -6.84
CA PHE A 370 -7.95 9.90 -7.76
C PHE A 370 -8.32 9.20 -9.09
N PRO A 371 -9.51 9.50 -9.67
CA PRO A 371 -9.96 8.87 -10.90
C PRO A 371 -9.00 9.00 -12.10
N ASP A 372 -8.31 10.12 -12.23
CA ASP A 372 -7.35 10.39 -13.31
C ASP A 372 -6.02 9.62 -13.13
N ASP A 373 -5.54 9.47 -11.90
CA ASP A 373 -4.43 8.57 -11.59
C ASP A 373 -4.78 7.13 -11.95
N ASN A 374 -6.00 6.68 -11.61
CA ASN A 374 -6.47 5.35 -11.96
C ASN A 374 -6.69 5.17 -13.46
N GLN A 375 -7.16 6.20 -14.17
CA GLN A 375 -7.23 6.20 -15.63
C GLN A 375 -5.84 6.01 -16.25
N THR A 376 -4.83 6.70 -15.72
CA THR A 376 -3.45 6.57 -16.16
C THR A 376 -2.93 5.15 -15.95
N GLN A 377 -3.16 4.56 -14.77
CA GLN A 377 -2.77 3.18 -14.46
C GLN A 377 -3.47 2.16 -15.38
N PHE A 378 -4.77 2.34 -15.64
CA PHE A 378 -5.52 1.49 -16.57
C PHE A 378 -4.97 1.54 -18.00
N HIS A 379 -4.58 2.73 -18.48
CA HIS A 379 -4.00 2.88 -19.80
C HIS A 379 -2.57 2.33 -19.88
N ALA A 380 -1.79 2.40 -18.79
CA ALA A 380 -0.44 1.85 -18.73
C ALA A 380 -0.39 0.31 -18.78
N SER A 381 -1.43 -0.39 -18.30
CA SER A 381 -1.47 -1.85 -18.41
C SER A 381 -1.60 -2.31 -19.87
N PRO A 382 -0.82 -3.32 -20.32
CA PRO A 382 -0.91 -3.89 -21.66
C PRO A 382 -2.04 -4.92 -21.84
N ALA A 383 -2.86 -5.19 -20.81
CA ALA A 383 -3.96 -6.15 -20.89
C ALA A 383 -4.91 -5.80 -22.05
N GLU A 384 -5.19 -6.79 -22.91
CA GLU A 384 -6.13 -6.65 -24.03
C GLU A 384 -7.58 -6.68 -23.53
N ASP A 385 -7.87 -7.58 -22.60
CA ASP A 385 -9.14 -7.65 -21.89
C ASP A 385 -9.09 -6.79 -20.63
N LYS A 386 -9.48 -5.52 -20.76
CA LYS A 386 -9.57 -4.61 -19.62
C LYS A 386 -10.79 -3.72 -19.64
N ALA A 387 -11.36 -3.50 -18.47
CA ALA A 387 -12.49 -2.59 -18.29
C ALA A 387 -12.37 -1.75 -17.01
N MET A 388 -13.02 -0.59 -17.01
CA MET A 388 -13.01 0.36 -15.89
C MET A 388 -14.44 0.76 -15.53
N HIS A 389 -14.73 0.81 -14.24
CA HIS A 389 -16.02 1.20 -13.66
C HIS A 389 -15.85 2.29 -12.60
N PHE A 390 -16.85 3.15 -12.46
CA PHE A 390 -16.85 4.27 -11.51
C PHE A 390 -18.09 4.18 -10.62
N VAL A 391 -17.88 4.34 -9.31
CA VAL A 391 -18.94 4.36 -8.31
C VAL A 391 -18.78 5.61 -7.45
N GLU A 392 -19.87 6.31 -7.19
CA GLU A 392 -19.85 7.47 -6.29
C GLU A 392 -19.80 7.01 -4.82
N ALA A 393 -18.59 6.87 -4.29
CA ALA A 393 -18.32 6.49 -2.90
C ALA A 393 -17.00 7.13 -2.43
N ASP A 394 -16.76 7.16 -1.12
CA ASP A 394 -15.44 7.48 -0.57
C ASP A 394 -14.46 6.29 -0.69
N HIS A 395 -13.22 6.45 -0.20
CA HIS A 395 -12.17 5.43 -0.26
C HIS A 395 -12.59 4.06 0.31
N PHE A 396 -13.53 4.04 1.25
CA PHE A 396 -14.01 2.83 1.92
C PHE A 396 -15.33 2.30 1.35
N GLY A 397 -15.76 2.84 0.21
CA GLY A 397 -17.03 2.49 -0.42
C GLY A 397 -18.23 3.02 0.37
N LEU A 398 -18.07 4.10 1.15
CA LEU A 398 -19.15 4.68 1.95
C LEU A 398 -19.77 5.92 1.27
N PRO A 399 -21.03 6.29 1.64
CA PRO A 399 -21.94 5.56 2.54
C PRO A 399 -22.37 4.20 1.97
N LEU A 400 -23.01 3.35 2.77
CA LEU A 400 -23.69 2.16 2.23
C LEU A 400 -25.01 2.58 1.54
N PRO A 401 -25.45 1.93 0.44
CA PRO A 401 -24.98 0.65 -0.11
C PRO A 401 -23.96 0.76 -1.27
N GLN A 402 -23.17 1.84 -1.36
CA GLN A 402 -22.26 2.08 -2.48
C GLN A 402 -21.17 1.00 -2.59
N ARG A 403 -20.70 0.49 -1.45
CA ARG A 403 -19.75 -0.62 -1.38
C ARG A 403 -20.27 -1.87 -2.10
N GLU A 404 -21.50 -2.28 -1.82
CA GLU A 404 -22.12 -3.44 -2.46
C GLU A 404 -22.31 -3.19 -3.96
N GLN A 405 -22.65 -1.95 -4.35
CA GLN A 405 -22.75 -1.57 -5.76
C GLN A 405 -21.41 -1.67 -6.49
N ALA A 406 -20.28 -1.48 -5.81
CA ALA A 406 -18.94 -1.61 -6.37
C ALA A 406 -18.48 -3.07 -6.54
N LEU A 407 -18.99 -3.98 -5.71
CA LEU A 407 -18.66 -5.41 -5.79
C LEU A 407 -19.42 -6.13 -6.92
N ARG A 408 -20.65 -5.71 -7.23
CA ARG A 408 -21.45 -6.35 -8.28
C ARG A 408 -20.74 -6.37 -9.65
N PRO A 409 -20.20 -5.25 -10.17
CA PRO A 409 -19.44 -5.27 -11.42
C PRO A 409 -18.21 -6.18 -11.39
N ILE A 410 -17.58 -6.36 -10.23
CA ILE A 410 -16.44 -7.30 -10.08
C ILE A 410 -16.92 -8.73 -10.33
N VAL A 411 -18.02 -9.15 -9.70
CA VAL A 411 -18.60 -10.48 -9.91
C VAL A 411 -19.06 -10.69 -11.35
N GLU A 412 -19.74 -9.70 -11.93
CA GLU A 412 -20.18 -9.72 -13.33
C GLU A 412 -18.99 -9.84 -14.29
N TRP A 413 -17.86 -9.21 -13.97
CA TRP A 413 -16.63 -9.32 -14.74
C TRP A 413 -15.93 -10.68 -14.57
N LEU A 414 -15.91 -11.26 -13.37
CA LEU A 414 -15.29 -12.57 -13.13
C LEU A 414 -16.03 -13.72 -13.82
N THR A 415 -17.37 -13.68 -13.78
CA THR A 415 -18.27 -14.77 -14.23
C THR A 415 -17.98 -15.35 -15.62
N PRO A 416 -17.81 -14.54 -16.69
CA PRO A 416 -17.49 -15.08 -18.01
C PRO A 416 -16.03 -15.52 -18.19
N ARG A 417 -15.14 -15.24 -17.24
CA ARG A 417 -13.68 -15.41 -17.37
C ARG A 417 -13.13 -16.60 -16.58
N PHE A 418 -13.68 -16.84 -15.40
CA PHE A 418 -13.18 -17.85 -14.47
C PHE A 418 -14.29 -18.78 -14.01
N SER A 419 -13.98 -20.07 -13.86
CA SER A 419 -14.97 -21.05 -13.40
C SER A 419 -15.36 -20.76 -11.95
N ALA A 420 -16.66 -20.60 -11.72
CA ALA A 420 -17.30 -20.55 -10.41
C ALA A 420 -17.75 -21.96 -9.98
N ALA A 421 -17.78 -22.21 -8.66
CA ALA A 421 -18.46 -23.36 -8.11
C ALA A 421 -19.96 -23.32 -8.43
N PRO A 422 -20.63 -24.47 -8.62
CA PRO A 422 -22.07 -24.52 -8.77
C PRO A 422 -22.77 -23.88 -7.57
N SER A 423 -23.84 -23.14 -7.81
CA SER A 423 -24.73 -22.70 -6.75
C SER A 423 -25.39 -23.92 -6.10
N ASN A 424 -25.02 -24.23 -4.85
CA ASN A 424 -25.61 -25.30 -4.05
C ASN A 424 -26.95 -24.90 -3.43
#